data_AF-A0A2V8C0B1-F1
#
_entry.id   AF-A0A2V8C0B1-F1
#
_cell.length_a   1.000
_cell.length_b   1.000
_cell.length_c   1.000
_cell.angle_alpha   90.00
_cell.angle_beta   90.00
_cell.angle_gamma   90.00
#
_symmetry.space_group_name_H-M   'P 1'
#
loop_
_entity.id
_entity.type
_entity.pdbx_description
1 polymer ?
#
loop_
_entity_poly.entity_id
_entity_poly.type
_entity_poly.pdbx_seq_one_letter_code
_entity_poly.pdbx_strand_id
1 'polypeptide(L)'
;MKNIRVTAVLAIFAFAAIAAAPGQQTAEQREAAAKARYDKDAATPRPIAAVDSVWIEELSYLEARDALKAGKTTALIVTGSTEQNGPYLVGAKHNIVLRQTGEAIARKLGNALVAPIVPIEAGNPENKYLEWGSLYFTADTFKAVVRDMTTSLKSQGFKNIILIGDSGGDTAGLKAVAQELTAKWNGTPGVYHIPEYYNWSQPAVPGGPTVRQFTTENGIPEKFDSDGIHDDYGLTSVLMAGNPKNVRLEQRIAANKTTINGISIVPKEKTIEFGRKVVEWRANIAVEAIRKALATRQSSQ
;
A
#
# COMPACT_ATOMS: atom_id res chain seq x y z
N MET A 1 -57.96 40.52 14.29
CA MET A 1 -56.79 41.27 14.79
C MET A 1 -56.02 40.40 15.78
N LYS A 2 -54.92 39.77 15.34
CA LYS A 2 -53.86 39.22 16.20
C LYS A 2 -52.55 39.38 15.44
N ASN A 3 -51.71 40.29 15.90
CA ASN A 3 -50.41 40.62 15.32
C ASN A 3 -49.39 39.57 15.75
N ILE A 4 -48.83 38.81 14.81
CA ILE A 4 -47.62 38.02 15.04
C ILE A 4 -46.43 38.88 14.63
N ARG A 5 -45.68 39.37 15.61
CA ARG A 5 -44.38 40.00 15.38
C ARG A 5 -43.33 38.89 15.23
N VAL A 6 -42.78 38.74 14.04
CA VAL A 6 -41.60 37.92 13.79
C VAL A 6 -40.38 38.76 14.17
N THR A 7 -39.72 38.40 15.28
CA THR A 7 -38.46 39.01 15.67
C THR A 7 -37.32 38.25 14.98
N ALA A 8 -36.72 38.86 13.98
CA ALA A 8 -35.48 38.37 13.36
C ALA A 8 -34.32 38.55 14.36
N VAL A 9 -33.71 37.45 14.79
CA VAL A 9 -32.47 37.48 15.57
C VAL A 9 -31.30 37.50 14.59
N LEU A 10 -30.68 38.67 14.42
CA LEU A 10 -29.39 38.81 13.73
C LEU A 10 -28.30 38.28 14.67
N ALA A 11 -27.79 37.07 14.41
CA ALA A 11 -26.61 36.56 15.08
C ALA A 11 -25.35 37.17 14.43
N ILE A 12 -24.81 38.21 15.05
CA ILE A 12 -23.50 38.75 14.71
C ILE A 12 -22.45 37.75 15.24
N PHE A 13 -21.86 36.96 14.36
CA PHE A 13 -20.65 36.19 14.69
C PHE A 13 -19.47 37.15 14.79
N ALA A 14 -19.20 37.63 16.00
CA ALA A 14 -17.93 38.29 16.30
C ALA A 14 -16.81 37.24 16.23
N PHE A 15 -15.96 37.33 15.19
CA PHE A 15 -14.66 36.69 15.20
C PHE A 15 -13.82 37.39 16.28
N ALA A 16 -13.86 36.87 17.51
CA ALA A 16 -12.88 37.22 18.51
C ALA A 16 -11.53 36.65 18.05
N ALA A 17 -10.62 37.53 17.62
CA ALA A 17 -9.21 37.17 17.51
C ALA A 17 -8.76 36.72 18.91
N ILE A 18 -8.56 35.41 19.07
CA ILE A 18 -7.97 34.86 20.29
C ILE A 18 -6.54 35.37 20.32
N ALA A 19 -6.30 36.44 21.07
CA ALA A 19 -4.95 36.87 21.42
C ALA A 19 -4.27 35.70 22.14
N ALA A 20 -3.15 35.23 21.59
CA ALA A 20 -2.37 34.16 22.19
C ALA A 20 -1.99 34.54 23.63
N ALA A 21 -2.12 33.60 24.57
CA ALA A 21 -1.74 33.81 25.95
C ALA A 21 -0.26 34.23 26.05
N PRO A 22 0.13 35.11 27.01
CA PRO A 22 1.51 35.53 27.16
C PRO A 22 2.44 34.31 27.33
N GLY A 23 3.41 34.16 26.43
CA GLY A 23 4.35 33.03 26.42
C GLY A 23 4.10 31.95 25.36
N GLN A 24 2.96 31.98 24.66
CA GLN A 24 2.74 31.11 23.49
C GLN A 24 3.15 31.81 22.20
N GLN A 25 4.00 31.14 21.41
CA GLN A 25 4.39 31.62 20.09
C GLN A 25 3.16 31.85 19.19
N THR A 26 3.17 32.93 18.41
CA THR A 26 2.19 33.17 17.36
C THR A 26 2.26 32.08 16.28
N ALA A 27 1.24 31.97 15.42
CA ALA A 27 1.27 31.04 14.30
C ALA A 27 2.48 31.28 13.38
N GLU A 28 2.78 32.55 13.08
CA GLU A 28 3.93 32.98 12.29
C GLU A 28 5.26 32.59 12.95
N GLN A 29 5.38 32.77 14.27
CA GLN A 29 6.59 32.39 15.01
C GLN A 29 6.80 30.87 14.99
N ARG A 30 5.71 30.07 15.10
CA ARG A 30 5.79 28.61 15.00
C ARG A 30 6.22 28.16 13.61
N GLU A 31 5.69 28.80 12.57
CA GLU A 31 6.05 28.52 11.17
C GLU A 31 7.51 28.88 10.88
N ALA A 32 7.97 30.07 11.29
CA ALA A 32 9.36 30.48 11.15
C ALA A 32 10.33 29.50 11.86
N ALA A 33 9.97 29.07 13.08
CA ALA A 33 10.76 28.09 13.83
C ALA A 33 10.75 26.71 13.14
N ALA A 34 9.64 26.29 12.54
CA ALA A 34 9.56 25.05 11.77
C ALA A 34 10.44 25.12 10.52
N LYS A 35 10.41 26.25 9.79
CA LYS A 35 11.28 26.48 8.65
C LYS A 35 12.76 26.42 9.02
N ALA A 36 13.15 27.09 10.11
CA ALA A 36 14.54 27.09 10.57
C ALA A 36 15.04 25.66 10.92
N ARG A 37 14.18 24.85 11.56
CA ARG A 37 14.49 23.43 11.81
C ARG A 37 14.63 22.65 10.51
N TYR A 38 13.68 22.81 9.58
CA TYR A 38 13.72 22.16 8.28
C TYR A 38 14.98 22.50 7.49
N ASP A 39 15.35 23.79 7.40
CA ASP A 39 16.54 24.24 6.66
C ASP A 39 17.83 23.67 7.29
N LYS A 40 17.90 23.64 8.63
CA LYS A 40 18.99 23.00 9.35
C LYS A 40 19.07 21.51 9.02
N ASP A 41 17.96 20.80 9.15
CA ASP A 41 17.87 19.37 8.84
C ASP A 41 18.17 19.07 7.37
N ALA A 42 17.84 19.96 6.45
CA ALA A 42 18.16 19.82 5.03
C ALA A 42 19.68 19.95 4.76
N ALA A 43 20.39 20.73 5.57
CA ALA A 43 21.83 20.98 5.46
C ALA A 43 22.70 19.99 6.27
N THR A 44 22.14 19.34 7.30
CA THR A 44 22.88 18.41 8.17
C THR A 44 23.51 17.26 7.37
N PRO A 45 24.85 17.07 7.38
CA PRO A 45 25.44 15.90 6.74
C PRO A 45 25.03 14.63 7.49
N ARG A 46 24.86 13.53 6.76
CA ARG A 46 24.57 12.24 7.38
C ARG A 46 25.82 11.72 8.12
N PRO A 47 25.73 11.37 9.43
CA PRO A 47 26.90 11.07 10.25
C PRO A 47 27.45 9.64 10.08
N ILE A 48 26.68 8.72 9.50
CA ILE A 48 27.01 7.30 9.33
C ILE A 48 26.57 6.81 7.94
N ALA A 49 27.10 5.66 7.48
CA ALA A 49 26.71 5.04 6.21
C ALA A 49 25.21 4.68 6.16
N ALA A 50 24.65 4.60 4.95
CA ALA A 50 23.23 4.36 4.76
C ALA A 50 22.99 2.85 4.69
N VAL A 51 21.86 2.39 5.22
CA VAL A 51 21.40 1.02 5.01
C VAL A 51 20.95 0.81 3.55
N ASP A 52 21.08 -0.42 3.06
CA ASP A 52 20.53 -0.82 1.76
C ASP A 52 19.05 -1.24 1.93
N SER A 53 18.18 -0.23 2.03
CA SER A 53 16.74 -0.43 2.04
C SER A 53 16.02 0.51 1.08
N VAL A 54 14.89 0.02 0.57
CA VAL A 54 13.90 0.80 -0.18
C VAL A 54 12.67 1.16 0.65
N TRP A 55 12.55 0.64 1.88
CA TRP A 55 11.42 0.89 2.78
C TRP A 55 11.67 2.15 3.62
N ILE A 56 10.81 3.16 3.47
CA ILE A 56 10.96 4.44 4.19
C ILE A 56 11.01 4.24 5.71
N GLU A 57 10.25 3.28 6.24
CA GLU A 57 10.22 2.94 7.68
C GLU A 57 11.49 2.28 8.22
N GLU A 58 12.37 1.78 7.35
CA GLU A 58 13.68 1.25 7.72
C GLU A 58 14.79 2.29 7.61
N LEU A 59 14.51 3.45 7.02
CA LEU A 59 15.45 4.55 6.83
C LEU A 59 15.32 5.56 7.97
N SER A 60 16.45 6.09 8.43
CA SER A 60 16.48 7.37 9.14
C SER A 60 16.03 8.50 8.22
N TYR A 61 15.59 9.61 8.81
CA TYR A 61 15.15 10.77 8.02
C TYR A 61 16.25 11.33 7.11
N LEU A 62 17.52 11.24 7.52
CA LEU A 62 18.67 11.68 6.71
C LEU A 62 18.89 10.76 5.50
N GLU A 63 18.73 9.45 5.66
CA GLU A 63 18.82 8.49 4.56
C GLU A 63 17.67 8.67 3.56
N ALA A 64 16.43 8.86 4.04
CA ALA A 64 15.29 9.14 3.18
C ALA A 64 15.45 10.46 2.40
N ARG A 65 15.90 11.53 3.08
CA ARG A 65 16.23 12.82 2.47
C ARG A 65 17.31 12.68 1.39
N ASP A 66 18.40 11.99 1.71
CA ASP A 66 19.53 11.82 0.80
C ASP A 66 19.14 10.96 -0.42
N ALA A 67 18.33 9.92 -0.22
CA ALA A 67 17.79 9.11 -1.31
C ALA A 67 16.93 9.93 -2.27
N LEU A 68 16.07 10.81 -1.75
CA LEU A 68 15.26 11.72 -2.57
C LEU A 68 16.16 12.70 -3.36
N LYS A 69 17.17 13.30 -2.71
CA LYS A 69 18.17 14.17 -3.37
C LYS A 69 18.97 13.43 -4.45
N ALA A 70 19.26 12.14 -4.22
CA ALA A 70 19.95 11.27 -5.17
C ALA A 70 19.05 10.76 -6.32
N GLY A 71 17.80 11.22 -6.40
CA GLY A 71 16.91 10.95 -7.53
C GLY A 71 15.85 9.88 -7.28
N LYS A 72 15.70 9.33 -6.06
CA LYS A 72 14.60 8.42 -5.71
C LYS A 72 13.28 9.17 -5.56
N THR A 73 12.75 9.66 -6.67
CA THR A 73 11.61 10.59 -6.75
C THR A 73 10.26 9.90 -6.90
N THR A 74 10.22 8.58 -6.97
CA THR A 74 9.00 7.77 -7.00
C THR A 74 8.72 7.20 -5.61
N ALA A 75 7.49 7.28 -5.12
CA ALA A 75 7.04 6.60 -3.92
C ALA A 75 5.99 5.56 -4.24
N LEU A 76 6.06 4.39 -3.60
CA LEU A 76 5.03 3.36 -3.65
C LEU A 76 4.25 3.38 -2.32
N ILE A 77 2.93 3.55 -2.39
CA ILE A 77 2.01 3.21 -1.30
C ILE A 77 1.39 1.87 -1.67
N VAL A 78 1.61 0.87 -0.81
CA VAL A 78 1.05 -0.46 -0.96
C VAL A 78 0.02 -0.73 0.12
N THR A 79 -1.14 -1.26 -0.27
CA THR A 79 -2.25 -1.58 0.65
C THR A 79 -2.58 -3.06 0.59
N GLY A 80 -2.63 -3.69 1.75
CA GLY A 80 -2.98 -5.10 1.90
C GLY A 80 -4.18 -5.25 2.84
N SER A 81 -4.29 -6.41 3.46
CA SER A 81 -5.36 -6.71 4.41
C SER A 81 -4.86 -7.57 5.57
N THR A 82 -5.66 -7.56 6.64
CA THR A 82 -5.57 -8.51 7.75
C THR A 82 -6.91 -9.21 7.82
N GLU A 83 -6.96 -10.45 7.33
CA GLU A 83 -8.21 -11.15 7.02
C GLU A 83 -8.15 -12.67 7.30
N GLN A 84 -9.32 -13.31 7.26
CA GLN A 84 -9.44 -14.75 7.22
C GLN A 84 -8.82 -15.30 5.91
N ASN A 85 -7.90 -16.26 6.07
CA ASN A 85 -7.10 -16.82 4.97
C ASN A 85 -7.09 -18.36 5.01
N GLY A 86 -8.20 -18.94 5.42
CA GLY A 86 -8.27 -20.37 5.71
C GLY A 86 -7.59 -20.79 7.03
N PRO A 87 -7.47 -22.09 7.27
CA PRO A 87 -7.06 -22.64 8.57
C PRO A 87 -5.55 -22.67 8.80
N TYR A 88 -4.74 -22.44 7.76
CA TYR A 88 -3.30 -22.69 7.80
C TYR A 88 -2.44 -21.43 7.66
N LEU A 89 -3.01 -20.33 7.19
CA LEU A 89 -2.28 -19.10 6.95
C LEU A 89 -2.37 -18.14 8.13
N VAL A 90 -1.35 -17.31 8.28
CA VAL A 90 -1.45 -16.09 9.09
C VAL A 90 -2.41 -15.09 8.45
N GLY A 91 -3.10 -14.27 9.26
CA GLY A 91 -4.04 -13.26 8.74
C GLY A 91 -3.39 -12.16 7.89
N ALA A 92 -2.07 -11.96 8.03
CA ALA A 92 -1.30 -10.94 7.32
C ALA A 92 -0.81 -11.39 5.92
N LYS A 93 -1.46 -12.38 5.28
CA LYS A 93 -1.09 -12.95 3.98
C LYS A 93 -0.70 -11.87 2.95
N HIS A 94 -1.59 -10.91 2.74
CA HIS A 94 -1.43 -9.80 1.78
C HIS A 94 -0.26 -8.88 2.14
N ASN A 95 -0.07 -8.58 3.43
CA ASN A 95 1.03 -7.71 3.89
C ASN A 95 2.40 -8.39 3.70
N ILE A 96 2.48 -9.72 3.90
CA ILE A 96 3.72 -10.50 3.69
C ILE A 96 4.07 -10.59 2.20
N VAL A 97 3.05 -10.75 1.35
CA VAL A 97 3.20 -10.69 -0.10
C VAL A 97 3.74 -9.32 -0.51
N LEU A 98 3.10 -8.24 -0.06
CA LEU A 98 3.50 -6.86 -0.36
C LEU A 98 4.89 -6.50 0.14
N ARG A 99 5.35 -7.07 1.27
CA ARG A 99 6.72 -6.86 1.75
C ARG A 99 7.75 -7.38 0.73
N GLN A 100 7.46 -8.47 0.04
CA GLN A 100 8.37 -9.04 -0.95
C GLN A 100 8.21 -8.35 -2.31
N THR A 101 6.98 -8.16 -2.79
CA THR A 101 6.73 -7.55 -4.10
C THR A 101 7.02 -6.05 -4.11
N GLY A 102 6.69 -5.31 -3.05
CA GLY A 102 7.00 -3.88 -2.92
C GLY A 102 8.50 -3.61 -3.00
N GLU A 103 9.32 -4.43 -2.34
CA GLU A 103 10.77 -4.34 -2.44
C GLU A 103 11.27 -4.64 -3.86
N ALA A 104 10.80 -5.74 -4.46
CA ALA A 104 11.18 -6.12 -5.81
C ALA A 104 10.81 -5.04 -6.85
N ILE A 105 9.61 -4.46 -6.75
CA ILE A 105 9.15 -3.36 -7.62
C ILE A 105 10.05 -2.14 -7.45
N ALA A 106 10.29 -1.70 -6.21
CA ALA A 106 11.08 -0.49 -5.97
C ALA A 106 12.53 -0.64 -6.46
N ARG A 107 13.15 -1.80 -6.22
CA ARG A 107 14.50 -2.10 -6.71
C ARG A 107 14.56 -2.15 -8.24
N LYS A 108 13.58 -2.76 -8.92
CA LYS A 108 13.50 -2.81 -10.39
C LYS A 108 13.26 -1.44 -11.04
N LEU A 109 12.54 -0.55 -10.37
CA LEU A 109 12.40 0.85 -10.81
C LEU A 109 13.70 1.65 -10.62
N GLY A 110 14.49 1.33 -9.59
CA GLY A 110 15.78 1.95 -9.28
C GLY A 110 15.68 3.35 -8.64
N ASN A 111 14.59 4.07 -8.89
CA ASN A 111 14.32 5.42 -8.40
C ASN A 111 13.11 5.50 -7.44
N ALA A 112 12.74 4.38 -6.82
CA ALA A 112 11.57 4.30 -5.96
C ALA A 112 11.91 3.98 -4.50
N LEU A 113 11.06 4.48 -3.59
CA LEU A 113 10.99 4.09 -2.19
C LEU A 113 9.57 3.61 -1.85
N VAL A 114 9.42 2.74 -0.86
CA VAL A 114 8.15 2.16 -0.43
C VAL A 114 7.76 2.78 0.91
N ALA A 115 6.57 3.38 0.96
CA ALA A 115 5.96 3.85 2.19
C ALA A 115 5.54 2.66 3.08
N PRO A 116 5.26 2.88 4.38
CA PRO A 116 4.70 1.85 5.25
C PRO A 116 3.46 1.20 4.62
N ILE A 117 3.33 -0.12 4.77
CA ILE A 117 2.17 -0.87 4.26
C ILE A 117 0.91 -0.40 5.00
N VAL A 118 -0.19 -0.15 4.28
CA VAL A 118 -1.51 -0.01 4.90
C VAL A 118 -2.06 -1.43 5.13
N PRO A 119 -2.17 -1.90 6.39
CA PRO A 119 -2.32 -3.34 6.66
C PRO A 119 -3.79 -3.80 6.74
N ILE A 120 -4.74 -2.91 6.44
CA ILE A 120 -6.18 -3.09 6.59
C ILE A 120 -6.84 -2.58 5.30
N GLU A 121 -7.68 -3.41 4.70
CA GLU A 121 -8.39 -3.07 3.48
C GLU A 121 -9.70 -2.31 3.75
N ALA A 122 -10.29 -1.77 2.69
CA ALA A 122 -11.63 -1.21 2.75
C ALA A 122 -12.71 -2.32 2.77
N GLY A 123 -13.68 -2.19 3.67
CA GLY A 123 -14.83 -3.08 3.77
C GLY A 123 -15.88 -2.58 4.75
N ASN A 124 -16.64 -3.50 5.34
CA ASN A 124 -17.68 -3.17 6.31
C ASN A 124 -17.29 -3.62 7.73
N PRO A 125 -16.80 -2.72 8.60
CA PRO A 125 -16.47 -3.06 9.99
C PRO A 125 -17.70 -3.41 10.84
N GLU A 126 -18.92 -3.07 10.40
CA GLU A 126 -20.18 -3.41 11.08
C GLU A 126 -20.80 -4.72 10.57
N ASN A 127 -20.10 -5.47 9.73
CA ASN A 127 -20.59 -6.76 9.26
C ASN A 127 -20.81 -7.71 10.46
N LYS A 128 -22.08 -8.07 10.73
CA LYS A 128 -22.44 -9.02 11.80
C LYS A 128 -21.83 -10.43 11.63
N TYR A 129 -21.34 -10.74 10.44
CA TYR A 129 -20.65 -11.98 10.10
C TYR A 129 -19.15 -11.76 9.80
N LEU A 130 -18.57 -10.66 10.30
CA LEU A 130 -17.15 -10.40 10.16
C LEU A 130 -16.33 -11.59 10.69
N GLU A 131 -15.46 -12.12 9.84
CA GLU A 131 -14.68 -13.31 10.15
C GLU A 131 -13.66 -13.04 11.27
N TRP A 132 -13.38 -14.04 12.09
CA TRP A 132 -12.46 -13.90 13.22
C TRP A 132 -11.05 -13.48 12.76
N GLY A 133 -10.56 -12.38 13.33
CA GLY A 133 -9.25 -11.81 13.01
C GLY A 133 -9.25 -10.87 11.81
N SER A 134 -10.35 -10.78 11.04
CA SER A 134 -10.49 -9.79 9.97
C SER A 134 -10.69 -8.39 10.54
N LEU A 135 -10.04 -7.40 9.94
CA LEU A 135 -10.21 -5.98 10.24
C LEU A 135 -10.50 -5.21 8.96
N TYR A 136 -11.43 -4.26 9.02
CA TYR A 136 -11.80 -3.40 7.90
C TYR A 136 -11.75 -1.92 8.30
N PHE A 137 -11.27 -1.11 7.38
CA PHE A 137 -11.62 0.30 7.35
C PHE A 137 -12.94 0.49 6.63
N THR A 138 -13.71 1.51 7.01
CA THR A 138 -14.75 2.00 6.10
C THR A 138 -14.09 2.53 4.83
N ALA A 139 -14.82 2.55 3.71
CA ALA A 139 -14.30 3.10 2.46
C ALA A 139 -13.80 4.55 2.61
N ASP A 140 -14.47 5.36 3.42
CA ASP A 140 -14.07 6.76 3.66
C ASP A 140 -12.81 6.86 4.51
N THR A 141 -12.68 6.04 5.56
CA THR A 141 -11.45 5.96 6.36
C THR A 141 -10.27 5.48 5.52
N PHE A 142 -10.44 4.44 4.71
CA PHE A 142 -9.39 3.93 3.83
C PHE A 142 -8.90 5.02 2.86
N LYS A 143 -9.83 5.70 2.16
CA LYS A 143 -9.48 6.83 1.28
C LYS A 143 -8.77 7.94 2.06
N ALA A 144 -9.19 8.24 3.29
CA ALA A 144 -8.54 9.27 4.12
C ALA A 144 -7.10 8.93 4.45
N VAL A 145 -6.83 7.69 4.89
CA VAL A 145 -5.47 7.21 5.17
C VAL A 145 -4.59 7.32 3.92
N VAL A 146 -5.04 6.77 2.78
CA VAL A 146 -4.26 6.80 1.53
C VAL A 146 -4.04 8.24 1.05
N ARG A 147 -5.05 9.11 1.16
CA ARG A 147 -4.95 10.52 0.78
C ARG A 147 -3.91 11.26 1.62
N ASP A 148 -3.89 11.03 2.93
CA ASP A 148 -2.97 11.72 3.84
C ASP A 148 -1.53 11.22 3.67
N MET A 149 -1.35 9.91 3.44
CA MET A 149 -0.04 9.35 3.07
C MET A 149 0.47 9.94 1.74
N THR A 150 -0.39 9.98 0.71
CA THR A 150 -0.05 10.55 -0.60
C THR A 150 0.31 12.03 -0.47
N THR A 151 -0.47 12.78 0.30
CA THR A 151 -0.22 14.21 0.56
C THR A 151 1.09 14.43 1.31
N SER A 152 1.40 13.57 2.28
CA SER A 152 2.66 13.62 3.04
C SER A 152 3.87 13.39 2.14
N LEU A 153 3.79 12.44 1.20
CA LEU A 153 4.86 12.18 0.22
C LEU A 153 5.02 13.35 -0.76
N LYS A 154 3.91 13.93 -1.24
CA LYS A 154 3.96 15.17 -2.04
C LYS A 154 4.70 16.29 -1.29
N SER A 155 4.37 16.51 -0.02
CA SER A 155 4.98 17.57 0.79
C SER A 155 6.47 17.39 1.00
N GLN A 156 6.96 16.14 0.98
CA GLN A 156 8.38 15.82 1.05
C GLN A 156 9.12 16.03 -0.28
N GLY A 157 8.40 16.13 -1.40
CA GLY A 157 8.98 16.45 -2.71
C GLY A 157 9.02 15.30 -3.72
N PHE A 158 8.40 14.15 -3.41
CA PHE A 158 8.22 13.06 -4.38
C PHE A 158 7.45 13.56 -5.62
N LYS A 159 7.81 13.03 -6.80
CA LYS A 159 7.32 13.49 -8.11
C LYS A 159 6.29 12.55 -8.72
N ASN A 160 6.37 11.26 -8.37
CA ASN A 160 5.45 10.22 -8.77
C ASN A 160 5.04 9.43 -7.53
N ILE A 161 3.74 9.26 -7.31
CA ILE A 161 3.21 8.46 -6.21
C ILE A 161 2.35 7.36 -6.81
N ILE A 162 2.76 6.12 -6.58
CA ILE A 162 2.15 4.92 -7.14
C ILE A 162 1.34 4.24 -6.03
N LEU A 163 0.09 3.95 -6.31
CA LEU A 163 -0.85 3.29 -5.43
C LEU A 163 -1.10 1.86 -5.94
N ILE A 164 -0.80 0.87 -5.11
CA ILE A 164 -0.91 -0.56 -5.43
C ILE A 164 -1.72 -1.24 -4.32
N GLY A 165 -2.78 -1.97 -4.68
CA GLY A 165 -3.55 -2.77 -3.75
C GLY A 165 -3.31 -4.25 -3.96
N ASP A 166 -3.20 -5.02 -2.88
CA ASP A 166 -3.08 -6.48 -2.90
C ASP A 166 -4.38 -7.16 -2.44
N SER A 167 -5.43 -6.38 -2.11
CA SER A 167 -6.77 -6.87 -1.77
C SER A 167 -7.89 -6.24 -2.62
N GLY A 168 -9.01 -6.94 -2.73
CA GLY A 168 -10.15 -6.56 -3.55
C GLY A 168 -10.82 -5.26 -3.11
N GLY A 169 -10.97 -5.05 -1.79
CA GLY A 169 -11.60 -3.85 -1.24
C GLY A 169 -10.88 -2.54 -1.59
N ASP A 170 -9.57 -2.62 -1.79
CA ASP A 170 -8.70 -1.44 -1.98
C ASP A 170 -8.90 -0.75 -3.33
N THR A 171 -9.17 -1.53 -4.37
CA THR A 171 -9.08 -1.12 -5.78
C THR A 171 -9.89 0.15 -6.07
N ALA A 172 -11.13 0.22 -5.59
CA ALA A 172 -12.01 1.37 -5.84
C ALA A 172 -11.52 2.63 -5.09
N GLY A 173 -11.07 2.47 -3.84
CA GLY A 173 -10.55 3.56 -3.02
C GLY A 173 -9.26 4.14 -3.59
N LEU A 174 -8.31 3.28 -3.99
CA LEU A 174 -7.04 3.71 -4.58
C LEU A 174 -7.27 4.47 -5.90
N LYS A 175 -8.15 3.96 -6.77
CA LYS A 175 -8.52 4.66 -8.01
C LYS A 175 -9.11 6.03 -7.73
N ALA A 176 -10.06 6.12 -6.79
CA ALA A 176 -10.71 7.38 -6.44
C ALA A 176 -9.72 8.41 -5.90
N VAL A 177 -8.81 8.01 -4.99
CA VAL A 177 -7.78 8.90 -4.45
C VAL A 177 -6.80 9.37 -5.53
N ALA A 178 -6.36 8.47 -6.42
CA ALA A 178 -5.47 8.84 -7.52
C ALA A 178 -6.12 9.90 -8.44
N GLN A 179 -7.40 9.73 -8.78
CA GLN A 179 -8.15 10.68 -9.60
C GLN A 179 -8.38 12.01 -8.88
N GLU A 180 -8.82 11.97 -7.61
CA GLU A 180 -9.05 13.14 -6.76
C GLU A 180 -7.80 14.01 -6.68
N LEU A 181 -6.65 13.40 -6.34
CA LEU A 181 -5.41 14.13 -6.11
C LEU A 181 -4.74 14.57 -7.41
N THR A 182 -4.84 13.77 -8.48
CA THR A 182 -4.40 14.20 -9.82
C THR A 182 -5.16 15.45 -10.26
N ALA A 183 -6.49 15.49 -10.09
CA ALA A 183 -7.28 16.67 -10.41
C ALA A 183 -6.91 17.86 -9.51
N LYS A 184 -6.84 17.65 -8.19
CA LYS A 184 -6.51 18.68 -7.20
C LYS A 184 -5.14 19.33 -7.42
N TRP A 185 -4.17 18.57 -7.92
CA TRP A 185 -2.79 19.03 -8.07
C TRP A 185 -2.43 19.39 -9.52
N ASN A 186 -3.41 19.50 -10.42
CA ASN A 186 -3.18 19.73 -11.85
C ASN A 186 -2.14 18.75 -12.41
N GLY A 187 -2.29 17.50 -11.98
CA GLY A 187 -1.38 16.42 -12.22
C GLY A 187 -0.09 16.46 -11.43
N THR A 188 0.41 17.55 -10.83
CA THR A 188 1.82 17.60 -10.34
C THR A 188 1.92 17.66 -8.82
N PRO A 189 2.50 16.66 -8.12
CA PRO A 189 3.12 15.41 -8.63
C PRO A 189 2.09 14.42 -9.17
N GLY A 190 2.53 13.49 -10.01
CA GLY A 190 1.65 12.46 -10.56
C GLY A 190 1.22 11.44 -9.51
N VAL A 191 -0.07 11.09 -9.51
CA VAL A 191 -0.64 10.05 -8.64
C VAL A 191 -1.29 8.98 -9.50
N TYR A 192 -0.87 7.73 -9.34
CA TYR A 192 -1.24 6.65 -10.24
C TYR A 192 -1.72 5.45 -9.46
N HIS A 193 -2.89 4.93 -9.82
CA HIS A 193 -3.32 3.61 -9.36
C HIS A 193 -2.92 2.57 -10.40
N ILE A 194 -2.31 1.47 -9.95
CA ILE A 194 -1.82 0.37 -10.79
C ILE A 194 -2.64 -0.89 -10.50
N PRO A 195 -3.83 -1.03 -11.11
CA PRO A 195 -4.71 -2.17 -10.88
C PRO A 195 -4.17 -3.47 -11.49
N GLU A 196 -3.24 -3.41 -12.45
CA GLU A 196 -2.65 -4.58 -13.12
C GLU A 196 -1.90 -5.52 -12.16
N TYR A 197 -1.50 -5.03 -10.98
CA TYR A 197 -0.82 -5.85 -9.97
C TYR A 197 -1.74 -6.83 -9.22
N TYR A 198 -3.03 -6.50 -9.09
CA TYR A 198 -3.99 -7.31 -8.35
C TYR A 198 -4.65 -8.33 -9.30
N ASN A 199 -3.98 -9.46 -9.55
CA ASN A 199 -4.36 -10.43 -10.58
C ASN A 199 -4.18 -11.89 -10.12
N TRP A 200 -4.94 -12.33 -9.12
CA TRP A 200 -4.76 -13.65 -8.48
C TRP A 200 -5.26 -14.83 -9.32
N SER A 201 -6.57 -15.03 -9.31
CA SER A 201 -7.25 -16.17 -9.93
C SER A 201 -8.31 -15.73 -10.94
N GLN A 202 -8.84 -14.52 -10.79
CA GLN A 202 -9.65 -13.84 -11.77
C GLN A 202 -9.00 -12.48 -12.04
N PRO A 203 -9.00 -11.99 -13.29
CA PRO A 203 -8.40 -10.70 -13.58
C PRO A 203 -9.19 -9.59 -12.87
N ALA A 204 -8.56 -8.79 -11.99
CA ALA A 204 -9.21 -7.57 -11.49
C ALA A 204 -9.27 -6.48 -12.58
N VAL A 205 -8.38 -6.58 -13.58
CA VAL A 205 -8.42 -5.84 -14.83
C VAL A 205 -8.66 -6.84 -15.95
N PRO A 206 -9.67 -6.65 -16.83
CA PRO A 206 -9.88 -7.52 -17.98
C PRO A 206 -8.60 -7.66 -18.83
N GLY A 207 -8.16 -8.90 -19.07
CA GLY A 207 -7.10 -9.21 -20.03
C GLY A 207 -5.65 -9.25 -19.49
N GLY A 208 -5.41 -9.02 -18.19
CA GLY A 208 -4.09 -9.24 -17.58
C GLY A 208 -3.82 -10.71 -17.22
N PRO A 209 -2.55 -11.18 -17.24
CA PRO A 209 -2.24 -12.54 -16.84
C PRO A 209 -2.43 -12.69 -15.31
N THR A 210 -2.78 -13.88 -14.83
CA THR A 210 -3.05 -14.12 -13.40
C THR A 210 -1.99 -15.01 -12.74
N VAL A 211 -1.86 -14.95 -11.41
CA VAL A 211 -0.95 -15.84 -10.66
C VAL A 211 -1.30 -17.30 -10.94
N ARG A 212 -2.59 -17.65 -11.07
CA ARG A 212 -3.00 -19.02 -11.46
C ARG A 212 -2.56 -19.40 -12.88
N GLN A 213 -2.61 -18.46 -13.83
CA GLN A 213 -2.07 -18.71 -15.18
C GLN A 213 -0.57 -18.95 -15.11
N PHE A 214 0.15 -18.11 -14.37
CA PHE A 214 1.59 -18.27 -14.16
C PHE A 214 1.93 -19.62 -13.49
N THR A 215 1.19 -20.05 -12.46
CA THR A 215 1.42 -21.36 -11.82
C THR A 215 1.22 -22.50 -12.81
N THR A 216 0.14 -22.44 -13.60
CA THR A 216 -0.19 -23.45 -14.62
C THR A 216 0.88 -23.53 -15.70
N GLU A 217 1.30 -22.39 -16.26
CA GLU A 217 2.32 -22.30 -17.31
C GLU A 217 3.71 -22.76 -16.83
N ASN A 218 3.94 -22.71 -15.51
CA ASN A 218 5.17 -23.19 -14.88
C ASN A 218 5.02 -24.59 -14.26
N GLY A 219 4.06 -25.38 -14.74
CA GLY A 219 3.94 -26.81 -14.42
C GLY A 219 3.17 -27.15 -13.15
N ILE A 220 2.41 -26.19 -12.59
CA ILE A 220 1.60 -26.38 -11.38
C ILE A 220 0.13 -26.03 -11.70
N PRO A 221 -0.61 -26.95 -12.35
CA PRO A 221 -1.99 -26.72 -12.74
C PRO A 221 -2.93 -26.92 -11.54
N GLU A 222 -3.08 -25.87 -10.74
CA GLU A 222 -4.00 -25.86 -9.60
C GLU A 222 -5.46 -25.65 -10.05
N LYS A 223 -6.38 -26.40 -9.44
CA LYS A 223 -7.82 -26.17 -9.62
C LYS A 223 -8.30 -25.12 -8.60
N PHE A 224 -8.84 -24.02 -9.09
CA PHE A 224 -9.37 -22.94 -8.25
C PHE A 224 -10.38 -23.48 -7.23
N ASP A 225 -10.16 -23.13 -5.97
CA ASP A 225 -11.07 -23.38 -4.83
C ASP A 225 -11.50 -24.85 -4.66
N SER A 226 -10.64 -25.80 -5.04
CA SER A 226 -10.97 -27.23 -4.94
C SER A 226 -11.03 -27.74 -3.51
N ASP A 227 -10.32 -27.11 -2.58
CA ASP A 227 -10.34 -27.44 -1.16
C ASP A 227 -11.35 -26.58 -0.36
N GLY A 228 -12.00 -25.58 -0.98
CA GLY A 228 -12.91 -24.65 -0.28
C GLY A 228 -12.18 -23.70 0.69
N ILE A 229 -10.89 -23.46 0.45
CA ILE A 229 -10.00 -22.68 1.32
C ILE A 229 -9.64 -21.39 0.59
N HIS A 230 -9.68 -20.27 1.31
CA HIS A 230 -9.24 -18.95 0.85
C HIS A 230 -7.70 -18.85 0.72
N ASP A 231 -7.10 -19.75 -0.05
CA ASP A 231 -5.67 -19.93 -0.28
C ASP A 231 -5.43 -20.68 -1.61
N ASP A 232 -4.28 -20.40 -2.23
CA ASP A 232 -3.84 -21.04 -3.47
C ASP A 232 -2.33 -21.32 -3.43
N TYR A 233 -1.85 -22.20 -4.30
CA TYR A 233 -0.44 -22.61 -4.31
C TYR A 233 0.48 -21.41 -4.57
N GLY A 234 0.08 -20.51 -5.46
CA GLY A 234 0.85 -19.31 -5.79
C GLY A 234 1.12 -18.46 -4.56
N LEU A 235 0.07 -18.11 -3.81
CA LEU A 235 0.14 -17.35 -2.56
C LEU A 235 0.90 -18.09 -1.46
N THR A 236 0.56 -19.36 -1.22
CA THR A 236 1.28 -20.17 -0.23
C THR A 236 2.78 -20.23 -0.54
N SER A 237 3.16 -20.37 -1.82
CA SER A 237 4.57 -20.38 -2.21
C SER A 237 5.29 -19.07 -1.88
N VAL A 238 4.64 -17.91 -2.10
CA VAL A 238 5.17 -16.59 -1.72
C VAL A 238 5.29 -16.44 -0.21
N LEU A 239 4.29 -16.89 0.56
CA LEU A 239 4.35 -16.87 2.03
C LEU A 239 5.50 -17.73 2.56
N MET A 240 5.71 -18.90 1.97
CA MET A 240 6.82 -19.79 2.30
C MET A 240 8.17 -19.19 1.94
N ALA A 241 8.28 -18.48 0.81
CA ALA A 241 9.50 -17.80 0.40
C ALA A 241 9.95 -16.72 1.40
N GLY A 242 9.00 -16.01 2.01
CA GLY A 242 9.27 -15.07 3.10
C GLY A 242 9.59 -15.80 4.41
N ASN A 243 8.71 -16.68 4.86
CA ASN A 243 8.93 -17.53 6.04
C ASN A 243 7.94 -18.70 6.07
N PRO A 244 8.37 -19.97 6.04
CA PRO A 244 7.48 -21.13 6.09
C PRO A 244 6.58 -21.23 7.34
N LYS A 245 6.90 -20.50 8.42
CA LYS A 245 6.02 -20.39 9.59
C LYS A 245 4.69 -19.67 9.30
N ASN A 246 4.66 -18.85 8.24
CA ASN A 246 3.46 -18.14 7.79
C ASN A 246 2.36 -19.07 7.30
N VAL A 247 2.72 -20.30 6.90
CA VAL A 247 1.78 -21.33 6.43
C VAL A 247 1.67 -22.49 7.41
N ARG A 248 2.17 -22.33 8.65
CA ARG A 248 2.19 -23.37 9.70
C ARG A 248 2.80 -24.70 9.20
N LEU A 249 3.87 -24.61 8.41
CA LEU A 249 4.41 -25.76 7.67
C LEU A 249 4.71 -26.97 8.58
N GLU A 250 5.36 -26.76 9.72
CA GLU A 250 5.71 -27.84 10.66
C GLU A 250 4.46 -28.53 11.22
N GLN A 251 3.45 -27.75 11.62
CA GLN A 251 2.17 -28.26 12.10
C GLN A 251 1.42 -29.01 10.99
N ARG A 252 1.44 -28.48 9.76
CA ARG A 252 0.84 -29.15 8.59
C ARG A 252 1.51 -30.48 8.28
N ILE A 253 2.84 -30.55 8.37
CA ILE A 253 3.58 -31.81 8.21
C ILE A 253 3.14 -32.82 9.27
N ALA A 254 3.13 -32.42 10.56
CA ALA A 254 2.71 -33.29 11.65
C ALA A 254 1.26 -33.79 11.51
N ALA A 255 0.38 -32.99 10.90
CA ALA A 255 -1.03 -33.32 10.67
C ALA A 255 -1.31 -33.98 9.30
N ASN A 256 -0.30 -34.25 8.47
CA ASN A 256 -0.46 -34.71 7.09
C ASN A 256 -1.39 -33.81 6.24
N LYS A 257 -1.23 -32.49 6.37
CA LYS A 257 -2.00 -31.43 5.68
C LYS A 257 -1.11 -30.57 4.77
N THR A 258 -0.21 -31.19 4.01
CA THR A 258 0.82 -30.50 3.19
C THR A 258 0.40 -30.30 1.74
N THR A 259 -0.90 -30.18 1.46
CA THR A 259 -1.42 -29.87 0.13
C THR A 259 -2.28 -28.62 0.18
N ILE A 260 -2.34 -27.89 -0.94
CA ILE A 260 -3.34 -26.86 -1.22
C ILE A 260 -3.89 -27.12 -2.63
N ASN A 261 -5.22 -27.23 -2.74
CA ASN A 261 -5.93 -27.57 -3.97
C ASN A 261 -5.33 -28.78 -4.71
N GLY A 262 -5.00 -29.82 -3.95
CA GLY A 262 -4.36 -31.05 -4.44
C GLY A 262 -2.87 -30.94 -4.77
N ILE A 263 -2.25 -29.76 -4.67
CA ILE A 263 -0.82 -29.54 -4.95
C ILE A 263 0.00 -29.64 -3.67
N SER A 264 1.05 -30.44 -3.68
CA SER A 264 1.98 -30.57 -2.55
C SER A 264 2.83 -29.31 -2.34
N ILE A 265 2.90 -28.83 -1.10
CA ILE A 265 3.78 -27.72 -0.68
C ILE A 265 5.11 -28.22 -0.09
N VAL A 266 5.38 -29.52 -0.21
CA VAL A 266 6.64 -30.18 0.15
C VAL A 266 7.23 -30.91 -1.06
N PRO A 267 8.57 -31.02 -1.19
CA PRO A 267 9.60 -30.50 -0.29
C PRO A 267 9.66 -28.96 -0.31
N LYS A 268 9.85 -28.35 0.87
CA LYS A 268 9.68 -26.90 1.09
C LYS A 268 10.59 -26.05 0.19
N GLU A 269 11.77 -26.56 -0.15
CA GLU A 269 12.76 -25.87 -0.96
C GLU A 269 12.22 -25.55 -2.35
N LYS A 270 11.49 -26.49 -2.96
CA LYS A 270 10.86 -26.29 -4.27
C LYS A 270 9.76 -25.24 -4.22
N THR A 271 8.92 -25.29 -3.20
CA THR A 271 7.83 -24.32 -3.02
C THR A 271 8.38 -22.92 -2.72
N ILE A 272 9.44 -22.81 -1.91
CA ILE A 272 10.13 -21.54 -1.64
C ILE A 272 10.73 -20.96 -2.93
N GLU A 273 11.41 -21.78 -3.73
CA GLU A 273 11.98 -21.35 -5.01
C GLU A 273 10.88 -20.86 -5.96
N PHE A 274 9.76 -21.58 -6.02
CA PHE A 274 8.61 -21.19 -6.83
C PHE A 274 8.02 -19.85 -6.37
N GLY A 275 7.87 -19.64 -5.06
CA GLY A 275 7.39 -18.38 -4.50
C GLY A 275 8.23 -17.17 -4.90
N ARG A 276 9.56 -17.31 -4.97
CA ARG A 276 10.44 -16.25 -5.47
C ARG A 276 10.17 -15.93 -6.95
N LYS A 277 9.91 -16.95 -7.78
CA LYS A 277 9.52 -16.75 -9.19
C LYS A 277 8.20 -15.99 -9.31
N VAL A 278 7.22 -16.30 -8.45
CA VAL A 278 5.95 -15.56 -8.38
C VAL A 278 6.18 -14.09 -7.99
N VAL A 279 7.00 -13.81 -6.97
CA VAL A 279 7.34 -12.43 -6.57
C VAL A 279 7.96 -11.65 -7.74
N GLU A 280 8.97 -12.24 -8.40
CA GLU A 280 9.65 -11.61 -9.54
C GLU A 280 8.69 -11.33 -10.70
N TRP A 281 7.84 -12.31 -11.04
CA TRP A 281 6.85 -12.17 -12.09
C TRP A 281 5.83 -11.06 -11.79
N ARG A 282 5.26 -11.03 -10.58
CA ARG A 282 4.32 -9.96 -10.17
C ARG A 282 4.97 -8.59 -10.16
N ALA A 283 6.22 -8.51 -9.71
CA ALA A 283 6.97 -7.26 -9.72
C ALA A 283 7.21 -6.74 -11.15
N ASN A 284 7.49 -7.63 -12.12
CA ASN A 284 7.65 -7.24 -13.52
C ASN A 284 6.35 -6.64 -14.10
N ILE A 285 5.19 -7.27 -13.85
CA ILE A 285 3.89 -6.76 -14.29
C ILE A 285 3.65 -5.33 -13.76
N ALA A 286 3.88 -5.12 -12.46
CA ALA A 286 3.71 -3.81 -11.86
C ALA A 286 4.68 -2.78 -12.44
N VAL A 287 5.96 -3.13 -12.62
CA VAL A 287 6.97 -2.24 -13.20
C VAL A 287 6.60 -1.83 -14.63
N GLU A 288 6.13 -2.76 -15.45
CA GLU A 288 5.67 -2.48 -16.81
C GLU A 288 4.48 -1.50 -16.81
N ALA A 289 3.48 -1.77 -15.98
CA ALA A 289 2.31 -0.89 -15.84
C ALA A 289 2.68 0.51 -15.33
N ILE A 290 3.58 0.59 -14.34
CA ILE A 290 4.11 1.86 -13.81
C ILE A 290 4.83 2.63 -14.91
N ARG A 291 5.74 1.99 -15.65
CA ARG A 291 6.49 2.65 -16.74
C ARG A 291 5.55 3.18 -17.82
N LYS A 292 4.52 2.42 -18.18
CA LYS A 292 3.49 2.85 -19.14
C LYS A 292 2.69 4.06 -18.64
N ALA A 293 2.28 4.04 -17.37
CA ALA A 293 1.56 5.15 -16.74
C ALA A 293 2.40 6.44 -16.70
N LEU A 294 3.69 6.32 -16.36
CA LEU A 294 4.63 7.45 -16.34
C LEU A 294 4.89 8.01 -17.74
N ALA A 295 5.07 7.15 -18.76
CA ALA A 295 5.31 7.58 -20.14
C ALA A 295 4.11 8.31 -20.76
N THR A 296 2.89 7.82 -20.53
CA THR A 296 1.65 8.43 -21.05
C THR A 296 1.52 9.89 -20.60
N ARG A 297 1.94 10.17 -19.36
CA ARG A 297 1.95 11.53 -18.84
C ARG A 297 2.98 12.42 -19.53
N GLN A 298 4.20 11.94 -19.74
CA GLN A 298 5.24 12.73 -20.40
C GLN A 298 4.80 13.18 -21.80
N SER A 299 3.99 12.37 -22.48
CA SER A 299 3.41 12.75 -23.78
C SER A 299 2.22 13.72 -23.72
N SER A 300 1.65 13.94 -22.53
CA SER A 300 0.48 14.82 -22.32
C SER A 300 0.84 16.18 -21.71
N GLN A 301 2.13 16.44 -21.46
CA GLN A 301 2.69 17.71 -20.97
C GLN A 301 3.47 18.40 -22.08
#